data_AF-K9KBQ2-F1
#
_entry.id   AF-K9KBQ2-F1
#
_cell.length_a   1.000
_cell.length_b   1.000
_cell.length_c   1.000
_cell.angle_alpha   90.00
_cell.angle_beta   90.00
_cell.angle_gamma   90.00
#
_symmetry.space_group_name_H-M   'P 1'
#
loop_
_entity.id
_entity.type
_entity.pdbx_description
1 polymer ?
#
loop_
_entity_poly.entity_id
_entity_poly.type
_entity_poly.pdbx_seq_one_letter_code
_entity_poly.pdbx_strand_id
1 'polypeptide(L)'
;VEHIGHILVSWLPGLNAYKGYCSNQLAAKALLDQKKQDPRVQDFLQRCLESPFSRKLDLWSFLDIPRSRLVKYPLLLKEILRHTPKDHPDVQLLEEAILIIQGVLSDINLKKGESECQYYIDKLEYLDEKQKDPRIEASKVLLCHGELKNKNGHKLYIFLFQDILVLTRPVTRNERHSYQVYRQPIPVQELVLEDLQDGDVRMGGSFRGAFSNSDK
;
A
#
# COMPACT_ATOMS: atom_id res chain seq x y z
N VAL A 1 14.58 7.35 34.47
CA VAL A 1 13.54 8.35 34.12
C VAL A 1 12.43 8.15 35.12
N GLU A 2 12.13 9.15 35.94
CA GLU A 2 11.12 9.03 36.99
C GLU A 2 9.71 9.07 36.39
N HIS A 3 9.41 10.03 35.50
CA HIS A 3 8.15 10.09 34.74
C HIS A 3 8.43 10.33 33.25
N ILE A 4 7.77 9.58 32.36
CA ILE A 4 7.89 9.72 30.90
C ILE A 4 6.54 9.96 30.21
N GLY A 5 5.42 9.65 30.86
CA GLY A 5 4.09 9.70 30.26
C GLY A 5 3.73 11.08 29.72
N HIS A 6 3.93 12.13 30.53
CA HIS A 6 3.66 13.52 30.14
C HIS A 6 4.47 13.98 28.90
N ILE A 7 5.73 13.53 28.78
CA ILE A 7 6.58 13.82 27.62
C ILE A 7 5.97 13.17 26.38
N LEU A 8 5.57 11.91 26.47
CA LEU A 8 4.99 11.15 25.37
C LEU A 8 3.65 11.73 24.93
N VAL A 9 2.76 12.05 25.87
CA VAL A 9 1.46 12.70 25.59
C VAL A 9 1.66 13.99 24.80
N SER A 10 2.63 14.83 25.20
CA SER A 10 2.92 16.07 24.49
C SER A 10 3.61 15.85 23.13
N TRP A 11 4.45 14.84 22.99
CA TRP A 11 5.32 14.68 21.82
C TRP A 11 4.69 13.84 20.69
N LEU A 12 3.97 12.77 21.02
CA LEU A 12 3.40 11.82 20.05
C LEU A 12 2.49 12.48 18.99
N PRO A 13 1.66 13.50 19.28
CA PRO A 13 0.89 14.19 18.26
C PRO A 13 1.76 14.81 17.15
N GLY A 14 2.99 15.20 17.47
CA GLY A 14 3.96 15.73 16.49
C GLY A 14 4.36 14.73 15.41
N LEU A 15 4.16 13.42 15.62
CA LEU A 15 4.41 12.39 14.62
C LEU A 15 3.47 12.46 13.42
N ASN A 16 2.38 13.23 13.50
CA ASN A 16 1.52 13.56 12.35
C ASN A 16 2.31 14.23 11.20
N ALA A 17 3.48 14.81 11.48
CA ALA A 17 4.39 15.31 10.45
C ALA A 17 4.76 14.25 9.38
N TYR A 18 4.73 12.96 9.71
CA TYR A 18 5.03 11.87 8.77
C TYR A 18 3.86 11.48 7.85
N LYS A 19 2.67 12.08 8.02
CA LYS A 19 1.49 11.78 7.21
C LYS A 19 1.75 11.94 5.71
N GLY A 20 2.31 13.07 5.30
CA GLY A 20 2.64 13.33 3.89
C GLY A 20 3.76 12.44 3.35
N TYR A 21 4.76 12.11 4.19
CA TYR A 21 5.84 11.20 3.79
C TYR A 21 5.29 9.79 3.51
N CYS A 22 4.51 9.24 4.45
CA CYS A 22 3.95 7.88 4.33
C CYS A 22 2.95 7.77 3.18
N SER A 23 2.17 8.82 2.91
CA SER A 23 1.20 8.82 1.82
C SER A 23 1.85 8.85 0.43
N ASN A 24 3.08 9.40 0.31
CA ASN A 24 3.83 9.44 -0.94
C ASN A 24 4.75 8.20 -1.16
N GLN A 25 4.87 7.31 -0.17
CA GLN A 25 5.77 6.15 -0.27
C GLN A 25 5.43 5.22 -1.45
N LEU A 26 4.15 5.09 -1.81
CA LEU A 26 3.72 4.29 -2.97
C LEU A 26 4.31 4.84 -4.28
N ALA A 27 4.17 6.15 -4.51
CA ALA A 27 4.71 6.81 -5.68
C ALA A 27 6.25 6.76 -5.71
N ALA A 28 6.89 6.96 -4.56
CA ALA A 28 8.34 6.83 -4.41
C ALA A 28 8.83 5.41 -4.74
N LYS A 29 8.13 4.37 -4.29
CA LYS A 29 8.45 2.97 -4.60
C LYS A 29 8.32 2.68 -6.08
N ALA A 30 7.24 3.14 -6.71
CA ALA A 30 7.01 2.95 -8.14
C ALA A 30 8.11 3.61 -8.98
N LEU A 31 8.53 4.83 -8.62
CA LEU A 31 9.65 5.49 -9.28
C LEU A 31 10.97 4.75 -9.07
N LEU A 32 11.24 4.27 -7.85
CA LEU A 32 12.43 3.48 -7.57
C LEU A 32 12.45 2.19 -8.41
N ASP A 33 11.33 1.49 -8.53
CA ASP A 33 11.22 0.28 -9.35
C ASP A 33 11.39 0.56 -10.85
N GLN A 34 10.89 1.69 -11.34
CA GLN A 34 11.19 2.16 -12.70
C GLN A 34 12.68 2.45 -12.87
N LYS A 35 13.30 3.17 -11.92
CA LYS A 35 14.71 3.57 -11.98
C LYS A 35 15.68 2.41 -11.83
N LYS A 36 15.24 1.27 -11.29
CA LYS A 36 16.02 0.03 -11.34
C LYS A 36 16.32 -0.43 -12.77
N GLN A 37 15.66 0.08 -13.80
CA GLN A 37 16.02 -0.23 -15.19
C GLN A 37 17.23 0.59 -15.70
N ASP A 38 17.61 1.68 -15.01
CA ASP A 38 18.82 2.47 -15.34
C ASP A 38 20.06 1.79 -14.74
N PRO A 39 21.02 1.31 -15.56
CA PRO A 39 22.23 0.64 -15.07
C PRO A 39 23.05 1.49 -14.10
N ARG A 40 23.06 2.82 -14.26
CA ARG A 40 23.81 3.72 -13.37
C ARG A 40 23.19 3.79 -11.98
N VAL A 41 21.86 3.72 -11.91
CA VAL A 41 21.14 3.67 -10.63
C VAL A 41 21.42 2.34 -9.95
N GLN A 42 21.34 1.22 -10.69
CA GLN A 42 21.67 -0.08 -10.11
C GLN A 42 23.10 -0.16 -9.58
N ASP A 43 24.09 0.27 -10.38
CA ASP A 43 25.50 0.31 -9.97
C ASP A 43 25.70 1.14 -8.69
N PHE A 44 25.11 2.33 -8.63
CA PHE A 44 25.20 3.17 -7.44
C PHE A 44 24.60 2.50 -6.20
N LEU A 45 23.39 1.91 -6.32
CA LEU A 45 22.74 1.21 -5.23
C LEU A 45 23.55 -0.01 -4.76
N GLN A 46 24.18 -0.73 -5.70
CA GLN A 46 25.06 -1.85 -5.40
C GLN A 46 26.31 -1.42 -4.63
N ARG A 47 26.96 -0.33 -5.05
CA ARG A 47 28.10 0.25 -4.31
C ARG A 47 27.72 0.71 -2.90
N CYS A 48 26.51 1.24 -2.71
CA CYS A 48 26.01 1.56 -1.37
C CYS A 48 25.87 0.29 -0.50
N LEU A 49 25.34 -0.80 -1.05
CA LEU A 49 25.18 -2.08 -0.34
C LEU A 49 26.51 -2.70 0.08
N GLU A 50 27.55 -2.53 -0.73
CA GLU A 50 28.91 -3.04 -0.45
C GLU A 50 29.64 -2.23 0.63
N SER A 51 29.23 -0.98 0.85
CA SER A 51 29.83 -0.13 1.86
C SER A 51 29.28 -0.40 3.27
N PRO A 52 30.11 -0.36 4.33
CA PRO A 52 29.68 -0.64 5.70
C PRO A 52 28.53 0.25 6.21
N PHE A 53 28.40 1.49 5.73
CA PHE A 53 27.38 2.43 6.22
C PHE A 53 25.94 1.93 5.96
N SER A 54 25.73 1.15 4.90
CA SER A 54 24.41 0.62 4.57
C SER A 54 23.97 -0.47 5.54
N ARG A 55 24.92 -1.09 6.25
CA ARG A 55 24.71 -2.31 7.03
C ARG A 55 24.01 -3.40 6.21
N LYS A 56 24.31 -3.46 4.90
CA LYS A 56 23.71 -4.37 3.91
C LYS A 56 22.20 -4.21 3.70
N LEU A 57 21.64 -3.04 4.08
CA LEU A 57 20.25 -2.69 3.81
C LEU A 57 20.14 -1.92 2.50
N ASP A 58 19.13 -2.25 1.69
CA ASP A 58 18.86 -1.53 0.45
C ASP A 58 18.22 -0.16 0.70
N LEU A 59 18.21 0.69 -0.32
CA LEU A 59 17.63 2.05 -0.21
C LEU A 59 16.19 2.02 0.29
N TRP A 60 15.38 1.04 -0.14
CA TRP A 60 13.99 0.94 0.27
C TRP A 60 13.85 0.70 1.79
N SER A 61 14.72 -0.12 2.38
CA SER A 61 14.77 -0.34 3.82
C SER A 61 14.96 0.96 4.60
N PHE A 62 15.74 1.92 4.08
CA PHE A 62 15.92 3.24 4.69
C PHE A 62 14.72 4.15 4.47
N LEU A 63 14.13 4.16 3.27
CA LEU A 63 12.91 4.92 2.97
C LEU A 63 11.69 4.42 3.76
N ASP A 64 11.72 3.18 4.23
CA ASP A 64 10.65 2.59 5.03
C ASP A 64 10.77 2.85 6.54
N ILE A 65 11.89 3.43 7.00
CA ILE A 65 12.16 3.65 8.43
C ILE A 65 11.04 4.41 9.14
N PRO A 66 10.50 5.53 8.63
CA PRO A 66 9.46 6.27 9.34
C PRO A 66 8.21 5.42 9.58
N ARG A 67 7.70 4.74 8.54
CA ARG A 67 6.55 3.85 8.65
C ARG A 67 6.82 2.70 9.62
N SER A 68 7.96 2.03 9.47
CA SER A 68 8.38 0.91 10.33
C SER A 68 8.58 1.32 11.79
N ARG A 69 9.01 2.56 12.06
CA ARG A 69 9.17 3.08 13.42
C ARG A 69 7.84 3.50 14.04
N LEU A 70 6.97 4.17 13.29
CA LEU A 70 5.68 4.65 13.76
C LEU A 70 4.84 3.52 14.37
N VAL A 71 4.75 2.38 13.68
CA VAL A 71 3.97 1.21 14.14
C VAL A 71 4.55 0.52 15.38
N LYS A 72 5.80 0.84 15.76
CA LYS A 72 6.44 0.27 16.96
C LYS A 72 6.11 1.04 18.23
N TYR A 73 5.73 2.32 18.16
CA TYR A 73 5.44 3.10 19.36
C TYR A 73 4.34 2.48 20.23
N PRO A 74 3.20 1.99 19.72
CA PRO A 74 2.21 1.31 20.56
C PRO A 74 2.79 0.09 21.31
N LEU A 75 3.69 -0.67 20.67
CA LEU A 75 4.32 -1.84 21.29
C LEU A 75 5.30 -1.42 22.39
N LEU A 76 6.11 -0.40 22.14
CA LEU A 76 7.06 0.13 23.11
C LEU A 76 6.35 0.73 24.32
N LEU A 77 5.28 1.50 24.11
CA LEU A 77 4.49 2.10 25.18
C LEU A 77 3.80 1.04 26.04
N LYS A 78 3.22 0.01 25.43
CA LYS A 78 2.63 -1.12 26.15
C LYS A 78 3.66 -1.83 27.02
N GLU A 79 4.89 -1.97 26.54
CA GLU A 79 5.96 -2.61 27.30
C GLU A 79 6.41 -1.76 28.50
N ILE A 80 6.48 -0.44 28.33
CA ILE A 80 6.75 0.48 29.45
C ILE A 80 5.61 0.40 30.49
N LEU A 81 4.35 0.46 30.04
CA LEU A 81 3.17 0.37 30.91
C LEU A 81 3.15 -0.95 31.69
N ARG A 82 3.49 -2.07 31.04
CA ARG A 82 3.58 -3.40 31.67
C ARG A 82 4.53 -3.44 32.87
N HIS A 83 5.58 -2.62 32.84
CA HIS A 83 6.60 -2.52 33.89
C HIS A 83 6.44 -1.31 34.81
N THR A 84 5.36 -0.55 34.66
CA THR A 84 5.06 0.62 35.51
C THR A 84 4.23 0.18 36.72
N PRO A 85 4.62 0.54 37.98
CA PRO A 85 3.83 0.22 39.17
C PRO A 85 2.41 0.80 39.08
N LYS A 86 1.40 0.09 39.60
CA LYS A 86 -0.01 0.44 39.44
C LYS A 86 -0.42 1.78 40.07
N ASP A 87 0.32 2.19 41.09
CA ASP A 87 0.16 3.42 41.86
C ASP A 87 0.96 4.60 41.27
N HIS A 88 1.74 4.35 40.23
CA HIS A 88 2.58 5.35 39.60
C HIS A 88 1.77 6.29 38.67
N PRO A 89 2.03 7.61 38.67
CA PRO A 89 1.24 8.57 37.87
C PRO A 89 1.33 8.34 36.36
N ASP A 90 2.40 7.70 35.86
CA ASP A 90 2.51 7.39 34.43
C ASP A 90 1.54 6.32 33.94
N VAL A 91 0.86 5.54 34.80
CA VAL A 91 -0.09 4.51 34.34
C VAL A 91 -1.15 5.13 33.44
N GLN A 92 -1.83 6.17 33.93
CA GLN A 92 -2.87 6.88 33.17
C GLN A 92 -2.29 7.62 31.97
N LEU A 93 -1.14 8.27 32.12
CA LEU A 93 -0.49 9.02 31.04
C LEU A 93 -0.01 8.11 29.91
N LEU A 94 0.44 6.89 30.20
CA LEU A 94 0.86 5.91 29.20
C LEU A 94 -0.34 5.30 28.48
N GLU A 95 -1.44 5.04 29.19
CA GLU A 95 -2.71 4.63 28.56
C GLU A 95 -3.22 5.71 27.59
N GLU A 96 -3.21 6.98 28.01
CA GLU A 96 -3.53 8.12 27.14
C GLU A 96 -2.57 8.21 25.95
N ALA A 97 -1.26 8.10 26.18
CA ALA A 97 -0.26 8.15 25.13
C ALA A 97 -0.45 7.02 24.09
N ILE A 98 -0.89 5.82 24.51
CA ILE A 98 -1.24 4.71 23.61
C ILE A 98 -2.42 5.08 22.71
N LEU A 99 -3.47 5.70 23.26
CA LEU A 99 -4.62 6.16 22.47
C LEU A 99 -4.21 7.25 21.47
N ILE A 100 -3.37 8.20 21.88
CA ILE A 100 -2.86 9.27 21.01
C ILE A 100 -2.12 8.68 19.81
N ILE A 101 -1.14 7.77 20.04
CA ILE A 101 -0.39 7.20 18.92
C ILE A 101 -1.25 6.31 18.03
N GLN A 102 -2.24 5.61 18.57
CA GLN A 102 -3.20 4.86 17.75
C GLN A 102 -4.01 5.81 16.85
N GLY A 103 -4.46 6.95 17.38
CA GLY A 103 -5.11 8.00 16.58
C GLY A 103 -4.21 8.50 15.45
N VAL A 104 -2.96 8.86 15.75
CA VAL A 104 -1.98 9.30 14.73
C VAL A 104 -1.75 8.23 13.66
N LEU A 105 -1.63 6.96 14.04
CA LEU A 105 -1.44 5.85 13.10
C LEU A 105 -2.66 5.64 12.20
N SER A 106 -3.87 5.69 12.77
CA SER A 106 -5.14 5.60 12.02
C SER A 106 -5.24 6.72 10.98
N ASP A 107 -4.92 7.93 11.38
CA ASP A 107 -4.87 9.13 10.53
C ASP A 107 -3.89 9.00 9.36
N ILE A 108 -2.68 8.51 9.64
CA ILE A 108 -1.65 8.28 8.61
C ILE A 108 -2.11 7.16 7.67
N ASN A 109 -2.70 6.08 8.21
CA ASN A 109 -3.19 4.97 7.41
C ASN A 109 -4.33 5.39 6.47
N LEU A 110 -5.31 6.14 6.98
CA LEU A 110 -6.38 6.70 6.17
C LEU A 110 -5.80 7.56 5.04
N LYS A 111 -4.88 8.47 5.36
CA LYS A 111 -4.29 9.34 4.34
C LYS A 111 -3.48 8.57 3.29
N LYS A 112 -2.76 7.53 3.72
CA LYS A 112 -2.06 6.64 2.80
C LYS A 112 -3.04 5.95 1.85
N GLY A 113 -4.15 5.40 2.37
CA GLY A 113 -5.19 4.77 1.57
C GLY A 113 -5.84 5.74 0.57
N GLU A 114 -6.14 6.97 0.97
CA GLU A 114 -6.64 8.02 0.07
C GLU A 114 -5.64 8.33 -1.05
N SER A 115 -4.36 8.48 -0.72
CA SER A 115 -3.31 8.76 -1.70
C SER A 115 -3.09 7.60 -2.66
N GLU A 116 -3.18 6.36 -2.18
CA GLU A 116 -3.14 5.16 -3.02
C GLU A 116 -4.36 5.08 -3.95
N CYS A 117 -5.55 5.35 -3.43
CA CYS A 117 -6.78 5.43 -4.22
C CYS A 117 -6.64 6.46 -5.34
N GLN A 118 -6.24 7.69 -5.01
CA GLN A 118 -6.04 8.76 -6.00
C GLN A 118 -4.95 8.40 -7.01
N TYR A 119 -3.84 7.81 -6.57
CA TYR A 119 -2.73 7.40 -7.43
C TYR A 119 -3.16 6.45 -8.55
N TYR A 120 -4.09 5.53 -8.26
CA TYR A 120 -4.61 4.62 -9.26
C TYR A 120 -5.71 5.24 -10.12
N ILE A 121 -6.58 6.08 -9.55
CA ILE A 121 -7.60 6.83 -10.28
C ILE A 121 -6.94 7.69 -11.37
N ASP A 122 -5.88 8.43 -11.03
CA ASP A 122 -5.12 9.29 -11.96
C ASP A 122 -4.48 8.54 -13.13
N LYS A 123 -4.42 7.20 -13.05
CA LYS A 123 -3.85 6.32 -14.07
C LYS A 123 -4.91 5.55 -14.88
N LEU A 124 -6.19 5.75 -14.59
CA LEU A 124 -7.25 5.15 -15.38
C LEU A 124 -7.34 5.84 -16.75
N GLU A 125 -7.36 5.03 -17.81
CA GLU A 125 -7.58 5.49 -19.18
C GLU A 125 -8.93 4.97 -19.68
N TYR A 126 -9.77 5.88 -20.19
CA TYR A 126 -11.09 5.56 -20.70
C TYR A 126 -11.08 5.60 -22.23
N LEU A 127 -11.65 4.59 -22.89
CA LEU A 127 -11.80 4.56 -24.34
C LEU A 127 -13.10 5.22 -24.80
N ASP A 128 -14.13 5.19 -23.96
CA ASP A 128 -15.45 5.79 -24.20
C ASP A 128 -15.87 6.55 -22.94
N GLU A 129 -16.47 7.72 -23.10
CA GLU A 129 -17.03 8.54 -22.02
C GLU A 129 -18.06 7.77 -21.19
N LYS A 130 -18.78 6.82 -21.79
CA LYS A 130 -19.74 5.96 -21.09
C LYS A 130 -19.09 5.06 -20.04
N GLN A 131 -17.77 4.86 -20.09
CA GLN A 131 -17.05 4.08 -19.08
C GLN A 131 -16.69 4.90 -17.84
N LYS A 132 -16.81 6.22 -17.91
CA LYS A 132 -16.57 7.09 -16.75
C LYS A 132 -17.76 7.00 -15.81
N ASP A 133 -17.46 6.94 -14.52
CA ASP A 133 -18.46 6.91 -13.47
C ASP A 133 -18.02 7.85 -12.34
N PRO A 134 -18.87 8.80 -11.90
CA PRO A 134 -18.53 9.73 -10.82
C PRO A 134 -18.09 9.05 -9.51
N ARG A 135 -18.54 7.81 -9.25
CA ARG A 135 -18.16 7.03 -8.06
C ARG A 135 -16.68 6.69 -8.04
N ILE A 136 -16.02 6.59 -9.21
CA ILE A 136 -14.58 6.35 -9.30
C ILE A 136 -13.83 7.56 -8.75
N GLU A 137 -14.08 8.76 -9.28
CA GLU A 137 -13.40 9.99 -8.86
C GLU A 137 -13.74 10.39 -7.42
N ALA A 138 -14.92 10.02 -6.92
CA ALA A 138 -15.33 10.24 -5.54
C ALA A 138 -14.67 9.26 -4.54
N SER A 139 -14.08 8.16 -5.02
CA SER A 139 -13.55 7.10 -4.16
C SER A 139 -12.37 7.60 -3.30
N LYS A 140 -12.42 7.27 -2.01
CA LYS A 140 -11.35 7.55 -1.03
C LYS A 140 -10.71 6.29 -0.47
N VAL A 141 -11.32 5.14 -0.71
CA VAL A 141 -10.89 3.84 -0.20
C VAL A 141 -10.83 2.86 -1.36
N LEU A 142 -9.61 2.34 -1.60
CA LEU A 142 -9.36 1.21 -2.47
C LEU A 142 -9.23 -0.04 -1.57
N LEU A 143 -10.25 -0.91 -1.61
CA LEU A 143 -10.34 -2.09 -0.75
C LEU A 143 -9.37 -3.19 -1.19
N CYS A 144 -9.27 -3.40 -2.50
CA CYS A 144 -8.42 -4.41 -3.09
C CYS A 144 -8.05 -4.03 -4.53
N HIS A 145 -6.86 -4.43 -4.97
CA HIS A 145 -6.48 -4.35 -6.36
C HIS A 145 -5.43 -5.41 -6.72
N GLY A 146 -5.38 -5.83 -7.98
CA GLY A 146 -4.42 -6.85 -8.41
C GLY A 146 -4.70 -7.47 -9.78
N GLU A 147 -3.78 -8.34 -10.22
CA GLU A 147 -3.92 -9.06 -11.48
C GLU A 147 -4.80 -10.31 -11.33
N LEU A 148 -5.80 -10.45 -12.20
CA LEU A 148 -6.61 -11.66 -12.36
C LEU A 148 -6.64 -12.08 -13.83
N LYS A 149 -6.88 -13.37 -14.10
CA LYS A 149 -7.09 -13.86 -15.47
C LYS A 149 -8.58 -14.01 -15.72
N ASN A 150 -9.05 -13.52 -16.87
CA ASN A 150 -10.42 -13.80 -17.30
C ASN A 150 -10.53 -15.19 -17.94
N LYS A 151 -11.76 -15.61 -18.26
CA LYS A 151 -12.07 -16.89 -18.92
C LYS A 151 -11.34 -17.13 -20.24
N ASN A 152 -10.87 -16.08 -20.91
CA ASN A 152 -10.13 -16.18 -22.17
C ASN A 152 -8.61 -16.24 -21.96
N GLY A 153 -8.12 -16.24 -20.71
CA GLY A 153 -6.70 -16.23 -20.37
C GLY A 153 -6.04 -14.86 -20.38
N HIS A 154 -6.78 -13.80 -20.73
CA HIS A 154 -6.24 -12.45 -20.70
C HIS A 154 -6.06 -11.99 -19.26
N LYS A 155 -4.87 -11.45 -18.96
CA LYS A 155 -4.61 -10.76 -17.70
C LYS A 155 -5.37 -9.43 -17.68
N LEU A 156 -6.15 -9.24 -16.62
CA LEU A 156 -6.80 -7.99 -16.26
C LEU A 156 -6.21 -7.51 -14.94
N TYR A 157 -6.24 -6.20 -14.71
CA TYR A 157 -5.94 -5.61 -13.42
C TYR A 157 -7.23 -5.03 -12.85
N ILE A 158 -7.63 -5.48 -11.68
CA ILE A 158 -8.91 -5.13 -11.06
C ILE A 158 -8.67 -4.13 -9.95
N PHE A 159 -9.56 -3.15 -9.83
CA PHE A 159 -9.65 -2.23 -8.71
C PHE A 159 -11.02 -2.38 -8.07
N LEU A 160 -11.06 -2.71 -6.78
CA LEU A 160 -12.26 -2.71 -5.99
C LEU A 160 -12.22 -1.51 -5.05
N PHE A 161 -12.87 -0.43 -5.46
CA PHE A 161 -13.13 0.71 -4.59
C PHE A 161 -14.34 0.43 -3.69
N GLN A 162 -14.57 1.28 -2.69
CA GLN A 162 -15.68 1.12 -1.74
C GLN A 162 -17.05 0.98 -2.42
N ASP A 163 -17.30 1.74 -3.49
CA ASP A 163 -18.61 1.85 -4.13
C ASP A 163 -18.64 1.30 -5.58
N ILE A 164 -17.50 0.96 -6.15
CA ILE A 164 -17.41 0.52 -7.55
C ILE A 164 -16.22 -0.41 -7.81
N LEU A 165 -16.44 -1.43 -8.64
CA LEU A 165 -15.43 -2.33 -9.16
C LEU A 165 -15.07 -1.93 -10.60
N VAL A 166 -13.78 -1.71 -10.85
CA VAL A 166 -13.24 -1.34 -12.17
C VAL A 166 -12.32 -2.44 -12.68
N LEU A 167 -12.66 -3.02 -13.83
CA LEU A 167 -11.80 -3.95 -14.54
C LEU A 167 -10.95 -3.18 -15.55
N THR A 168 -9.66 -3.49 -15.66
CA THR A 168 -8.76 -2.78 -16.57
C THR A 168 -7.77 -3.72 -17.28
N ARG A 169 -7.14 -3.22 -18.33
CA ARG A 169 -5.96 -3.81 -18.96
C ARG A 169 -4.76 -2.90 -18.69
N PRO A 170 -3.66 -3.41 -18.12
CA PRO A 170 -2.43 -2.65 -18.01
C PRO A 170 -1.93 -2.22 -19.39
N VAL A 171 -1.58 -0.95 -19.55
CA VAL A 171 -1.01 -0.39 -20.77
C VAL A 171 0.26 0.37 -20.39
N THR A 172 1.30 0.23 -21.22
CA THR A 172 2.54 1.02 -21.07
C THR A 172 2.69 1.89 -22.29
N ARG A 173 2.72 3.23 -22.11
CA ARG A 173 2.95 4.21 -23.19
C ARG A 173 4.01 5.21 -22.73
N ASN A 174 5.08 5.39 -23.51
CA ASN A 174 6.16 6.33 -23.20
C ASN A 174 6.66 6.19 -21.74
N GLU A 175 6.92 4.95 -21.31
CA GLU A 175 7.33 4.60 -19.93
C GLU A 175 6.32 4.94 -18.81
N ARG A 176 5.12 5.39 -19.15
CA ARG A 176 4.01 5.58 -18.21
C ARG A 176 3.14 4.33 -18.19
N HIS A 177 2.99 3.77 -17.00
CA HIS A 177 2.05 2.69 -16.73
C HIS A 177 0.67 3.27 -16.41
N SER A 178 -0.31 2.87 -17.20
CA SER A 178 -1.72 3.24 -17.05
C SER A 178 -2.61 1.99 -17.11
N TYR A 179 -3.88 2.18 -16.76
CA TYR A 179 -4.87 1.13 -16.65
C TYR A 179 -6.06 1.46 -17.53
N GLN A 180 -6.11 0.86 -18.72
CA GLN A 180 -7.21 1.09 -19.65
C GLN A 180 -8.46 0.35 -19.19
N VAL A 181 -9.54 1.09 -18.94
CA VAL A 181 -10.80 0.55 -18.45
C VAL A 181 -11.39 -0.45 -19.46
N TYR A 182 -11.68 -1.64 -18.96
CA TYR A 182 -12.21 -2.76 -19.72
C TYR A 182 -13.69 -2.97 -19.38
N ARG A 183 -14.57 -2.74 -20.37
CA ARG A 183 -16.04 -2.77 -20.21
C ARG A 183 -16.52 -1.68 -19.25
N GLN A 184 -17.77 -1.80 -18.79
CA GLN A 184 -18.37 -0.87 -17.84
C GLN A 184 -17.90 -1.19 -16.42
N PRO A 185 -17.48 -0.19 -15.63
CA PRO A 185 -17.36 -0.33 -14.19
C PRO A 185 -18.66 -0.86 -13.57
N ILE A 186 -18.55 -1.69 -12.55
CA ILE A 186 -19.68 -2.35 -11.90
C ILE A 186 -19.87 -1.72 -10.52
N PRO A 187 -20.93 -0.94 -10.29
CA PRO A 187 -21.24 -0.42 -8.97
C PRO A 187 -21.39 -1.55 -7.95
N VAL A 188 -20.87 -1.37 -6.73
CA VAL A 188 -20.93 -2.43 -5.70
C VAL A 188 -22.39 -2.80 -5.37
N GLN A 189 -23.31 -1.84 -5.43
CA GLN A 189 -24.75 -2.07 -5.30
C GLN A 189 -25.36 -3.03 -6.34
N GLU A 190 -24.69 -3.19 -7.49
CA GLU A 190 -25.10 -4.04 -8.62
C GLU A 190 -24.16 -5.25 -8.79
N LEU A 191 -23.13 -5.36 -7.95
CA LEU A 191 -22.13 -6.41 -8.03
C LEU A 191 -22.69 -7.70 -7.43
N VAL A 192 -22.71 -8.76 -8.25
CA VAL A 192 -23.00 -10.12 -7.80
C VAL A 192 -21.69 -10.91 -7.78
N LEU A 193 -21.41 -11.55 -6.65
CA LEU A 193 -20.26 -12.43 -6.47
C LEU A 193 -20.76 -13.88 -6.41
N GLU A 194 -20.22 -14.71 -7.30
CA GLU A 194 -20.49 -16.15 -7.34
C GLU A 194 -19.17 -16.90 -7.13
N ASP A 195 -19.19 -17.87 -6.21
CA ASP A 195 -18.09 -18.80 -6.02
C ASP A 195 -18.24 -19.98 -6.99
N LEU A 196 -17.17 -20.32 -7.71
CA LEU A 196 -17.17 -21.35 -8.75
C LEU A 196 -16.28 -22.49 -8.31
N GLN A 197 -16.70 -23.73 -8.56
CA GLN A 197 -15.90 -24.90 -8.24
C GLN A 197 -14.81 -25.13 -9.29
N ASP A 198 -13.75 -25.80 -8.86
CA ASP A 198 -12.66 -26.20 -9.76
C ASP A 198 -13.21 -27.08 -10.90
N GLY A 199 -13.07 -26.59 -12.13
CA GLY A 199 -13.53 -27.29 -13.34
C GLY A 199 -14.81 -26.73 -13.97
N ASP A 200 -15.54 -25.84 -13.30
CA ASP A 200 -16.79 -25.26 -13.81
C ASP A 200 -16.58 -24.42 -15.09
N VAL A 201 -15.43 -23.77 -15.19
CA VAL A 201 -15.09 -22.90 -16.31
C VAL A 201 -13.77 -23.34 -16.95
N ARG A 202 -13.82 -23.59 -18.27
CA ARG A 202 -12.61 -23.76 -19.07
C ARG A 202 -11.89 -22.42 -19.20
N MET A 203 -10.81 -22.24 -18.45
CA MET A 203 -9.94 -21.08 -18.60
C MET A 203 -9.11 -21.19 -19.88
N GLY A 204 -9.17 -20.19 -20.74
CA GLY A 204 -8.31 -20.07 -21.92
C GLY A 204 -6.85 -19.97 -21.52
N GLY A 205 -6.00 -20.83 -22.08
CA GLY A 205 -4.58 -20.88 -21.75
C GLY A 205 -4.01 -22.27 -22.04
N SER A 206 -2.82 -22.33 -22.64
CA SER A 206 -2.15 -23.61 -22.87
C SER A 206 -1.53 -24.11 -21.56
N PHE A 207 -1.82 -25.35 -21.17
CA PHE A 207 -1.15 -26.05 -20.06
C PHE A 207 0.36 -26.28 -20.29
N ARG A 208 0.91 -25.90 -21.46
CA ARG A 208 2.30 -26.19 -21.87
C ARG A 208 3.40 -25.56 -21.01
N GLY A 209 3.07 -24.71 -20.04
CA GLY A 209 4.05 -24.08 -19.14
C GLY A 209 3.88 -24.38 -17.65
N ALA A 210 2.88 -25.17 -17.25
CA ALA A 210 2.60 -25.39 -15.83
C ALA A 210 3.61 -26.34 -15.14
N PHE A 211 4.46 -27.03 -15.90
CA PHE A 211 5.43 -28.01 -15.41
C PHE A 211 6.87 -27.80 -15.90
N SER A 212 7.25 -26.60 -16.37
CA SER A 212 8.66 -26.35 -16.66
C SER A 212 9.43 -26.15 -15.36
N ASN A 213 10.05 -27.24 -14.87
CA ASN A 213 11.09 -27.19 -13.85
C ASN A 213 12.16 -26.18 -14.28
N SER A 214 12.26 -25.08 -13.55
CA SER A 214 13.32 -24.09 -13.70
C SER A 214 14.45 -24.44 -12.74
N ASP A 215 15.04 -25.62 -12.90
CA ASP A 215 16.34 -25.94 -12.31
C ASP A 215 17.37 -25.96 -13.43
N LYS A 216 18.15 -24.89 -13.51
CA LYS A 216 19.53 -24.85 -13.99
C LYS A 216 20.18 -23.51 -13.66
#